data_AF-A0A183GLK7-F1
#
_entry.id   AF-A0A183GLK7-F1
#
_cell.length_a   1.000
_cell.length_b   1.000
_cell.length_c   1.000
_cell.angle_alpha   90.00
_cell.angle_beta   90.00
_cell.angle_gamma   90.00
#
_symmetry.space_group_name_H-M   'P 1'
#
loop_
_entity.id
_entity.type
_entity.pdbx_description
1 polymer ?
#
loop_
_entity_poly.entity_id
_entity_poly.type
_entity_poly.pdbx_seq_one_letter_code
_entity_poly.pdbx_strand_id
1 'polypeptide(L)'
;MTFFHFINCVALAYAPYFIAYKYSGLNEYSSFWRCAQASGGYFLTQLIKLLLLATFFPATDAEEFTVLPELLKSSADVVDVIGMHIVMTHLLNGKGEVRFLVGGLGWGAAHSVASSFILFWVGAR
;
A
#
# COMPACT_ATOMS: atom_id res chain seq x y z
N MET A 1 -22.36 -10.39 -16.68
CA MET A 1 -22.05 -8.95 -16.51
C MET A 1 -20.94 -8.72 -15.46
N THR A 2 -20.83 -9.56 -14.43
CA THR A 2 -19.83 -9.43 -13.34
C THR A 2 -18.37 -9.57 -13.80
N PHE A 3 -18.07 -10.49 -14.72
CA PHE A 3 -16.70 -10.69 -15.24
C PHE A 3 -16.18 -9.48 -16.03
N PHE A 4 -17.05 -8.83 -16.82
CA PHE A 4 -16.69 -7.60 -17.54
C PHE A 4 -16.47 -6.41 -16.61
N HIS A 5 -17.25 -6.31 -15.52
CA HIS A 5 -17.05 -5.29 -14.49
C HIS A 5 -15.72 -5.51 -13.75
N PHE A 6 -15.43 -6.75 -13.35
CA PHE A 6 -14.17 -7.11 -12.72
C PHE A 6 -12.96 -6.76 -13.59
N ILE A 7 -12.96 -7.15 -14.87
CA ILE A 7 -11.87 -6.84 -15.79
C ILE A 7 -11.69 -5.33 -15.95
N ASN A 8 -12.78 -4.57 -16.10
CA ASN A 8 -12.68 -3.11 -16.20
C ASN A 8 -12.09 -2.47 -14.94
N CYS A 9 -12.52 -2.88 -13.76
CA CYS A 9 -12.00 -2.36 -12.50
C CYS A 9 -10.52 -2.71 -12.29
N VAL A 10 -10.13 -3.95 -12.58
CA VAL A 10 -8.75 -4.42 -12.50
C VAL A 10 -7.87 -3.69 -13.52
N ALA A 11 -8.34 -3.54 -14.76
CA ALA A 11 -7.62 -2.80 -15.79
C ALA A 11 -7.43 -1.34 -15.39
N LEU A 12 -8.48 -0.65 -14.92
CA LEU A 12 -8.41 0.75 -14.53
C LEU A 12 -7.48 0.98 -13.32
N ALA A 13 -7.50 0.06 -12.34
CA ALA A 13 -6.68 0.17 -11.14
C ALA A 13 -5.20 -0.16 -11.40
N TYR A 14 -4.89 -1.22 -12.16
CA TYR A 14 -3.51 -1.72 -12.30
C TYR A 14 -2.80 -1.31 -13.59
N ALA A 15 -3.52 -0.94 -14.66
CA ALA A 15 -2.90 -0.44 -15.89
C ALA A 15 -1.96 0.76 -15.68
N PRO A 16 -2.28 1.81 -14.88
CA PRO A 16 -1.36 2.93 -14.70
C PRO A 16 -0.03 2.51 -14.05
N TYR A 17 -0.07 1.59 -13.07
CA TYR A 17 1.16 1.05 -12.45
C TYR A 17 2.00 0.26 -13.45
N PHE A 18 1.35 -0.54 -14.31
CA PHE A 18 2.03 -1.32 -15.34
C PHE A 18 2.68 -0.44 -16.41
N ILE A 19 1.97 0.59 -16.87
CA ILE A 19 2.45 1.58 -17.83
C ILE A 19 3.65 2.33 -17.23
N ALA A 20 3.51 2.86 -16.01
CA ALA A 20 4.60 3.58 -15.34
C ALA A 20 5.84 2.69 -15.14
N TYR A 21 5.68 1.41 -14.77
CA TYR A 21 6.81 0.48 -14.66
C TYR A 21 7.56 0.31 -16.00
N LYS A 22 6.83 0.21 -17.11
CA LYS A 22 7.39 -0.04 -18.44
C LYS A 22 8.03 1.20 -19.07
N TYR A 23 7.40 2.36 -18.93
CA TYR A 23 7.87 3.61 -19.57
C TYR A 23 8.88 4.39 -18.74
N SER A 24 9.01 4.14 -17.43
CA SER A 24 10.00 4.81 -16.59
C SER A 24 11.40 4.16 -16.63
N GLY A 25 11.66 3.21 -17.52
CA GLY A 25 12.99 2.62 -17.72
C GLY A 25 13.49 1.73 -16.57
N LEU A 26 12.64 1.39 -15.59
CA LEU A 26 13.03 0.57 -14.43
C LEU A 26 13.42 -0.86 -14.79
N ASN A 27 12.94 -1.34 -15.93
CA ASN A 27 13.23 -2.68 -16.42
C ASN A 27 14.74 -2.89 -16.66
N GLU A 28 15.47 -1.82 -16.96
CA GLU A 28 16.92 -1.86 -17.23
C GLU A 28 17.75 -2.03 -15.94
N TYR A 29 17.17 -1.71 -14.78
CA TYR A 29 17.86 -1.71 -13.49
C TYR A 29 17.66 -2.99 -12.67
N SER A 30 17.07 -4.05 -13.25
CA SER A 30 16.66 -5.28 -12.53
C SER A 30 15.79 -4.97 -11.28
N SER A 31 14.98 -3.92 -11.39
CA SER A 31 14.27 -3.30 -10.24
C SER A 31 13.00 -4.04 -9.82
N PHE A 32 12.64 -5.16 -10.46
CA PHE A 32 11.47 -5.95 -10.07
C PHE A 32 11.57 -6.45 -8.63
N TRP A 33 12.72 -6.99 -8.24
CA TRP A 33 12.93 -7.49 -6.87
C TRP A 33 12.83 -6.38 -5.83
N ARG A 34 13.30 -5.18 -6.17
CA ARG A 34 13.23 -4.00 -5.30
C ARG A 34 11.80 -3.47 -5.16
N CYS A 35 11.04 -3.51 -6.26
CA CYS A 35 9.62 -3.19 -6.25
C CYS A 35 8.84 -4.17 -5.37
N ALA A 36 9.17 -5.46 -5.45
CA ALA A 36 8.61 -6.50 -4.59
C ALA A 36 9.00 -6.30 -3.12
N GLN A 37 10.25 -5.93 -2.82
CA GLN A 37 10.69 -5.57 -1.46
C GLN A 37 9.93 -4.36 -0.91
N ALA A 38 9.72 -3.31 -1.72
CA ALA A 38 8.92 -2.15 -1.32
C ALA A 38 7.47 -2.52 -1.03
N SER A 39 6.89 -3.39 -1.87
CA SER A 39 5.53 -3.92 -1.69
C SER A 39 5.42 -4.78 -0.42
N GLY A 40 6.41 -5.63 -0.16
CA GLY A 40 6.49 -6.44 1.06
C GLY A 40 6.63 -5.58 2.32
N GLY A 41 7.40 -4.49 2.24
CA GLY A 41 7.51 -3.49 3.29
C GLY A 41 6.15 -2.87 3.65
N TYR A 42 5.33 -2.52 2.64
CA TYR A 42 3.97 -2.04 2.85
C TYR A 42 3.09 -3.05 3.59
N PHE A 43 3.10 -4.33 3.20
CA PHE A 43 2.30 -5.35 3.90
C PHE A 43 2.74 -5.53 5.35
N LEU A 44 4.04 -5.46 5.62
CA LEU A 44 4.57 -5.55 6.97
C LEU A 44 4.15 -4.35 7.83
N THR A 45 4.23 -3.14 7.30
CA THR A 45 3.83 -1.92 8.03
C THR A 45 2.32 -1.89 8.25
N GLN A 46 1.54 -2.33 7.26
CA GLN A 46 0.09 -2.47 7.38
C GLN A 46 -0.28 -3.51 8.46
N LEU A 47 0.44 -4.64 8.54
CA LEU A 47 0.22 -5.65 9.58
C LEU A 47 0.53 -5.08 10.97
N ILE A 48 1.66 -4.38 11.12
CA ILE A 48 2.04 -3.72 12.38
C ILE A 48 0.98 -2.68 12.77
N LYS A 49 0.50 -1.85 11.82
CA LYS A 49 -0.57 -0.88 12.04
C LYS A 49 -1.82 -1.56 12.59
N LEU A 50 -2.30 -2.61 11.92
CA LEU A 50 -3.50 -3.34 12.36
C LEU A 50 -3.32 -4.01 13.73
N LEU A 51 -2.13 -4.55 14.03
CA LEU A 51 -1.82 -5.15 15.32
C LEU A 51 -1.82 -4.10 16.44
N LEU A 52 -1.22 -2.92 16.19
CA LEU A 52 -1.22 -1.80 17.13
C LEU A 52 -2.63 -1.29 17.39
N LEU A 53 -3.45 -1.10 16.33
CA LEU A 53 -4.85 -0.73 16.49
C LEU A 53 -5.59 -1.79 17.32
N ALA A 54 -5.46 -3.08 17.01
CA ALA A 54 -6.17 -4.13 17.73
C ALA A 54 -5.74 -4.26 19.21
N THR A 55 -4.47 -3.98 19.53
CA THR A 55 -3.94 -4.14 20.89
C THR A 55 -4.27 -2.93 21.77
N PHE A 56 -4.13 -1.71 21.23
CA PHE A 56 -4.37 -0.47 21.98
C PHE A 56 -5.82 0.00 21.93
N PHE A 57 -6.58 -0.42 20.90
CA PHE A 57 -8.01 -0.14 20.73
C PHE A 57 -8.80 -1.46 20.67
N PRO A 58 -8.98 -2.17 21.79
CA PRO A 58 -10.08 -3.11 21.88
C PRO A 58 -11.39 -2.35 21.61
N ALA A 59 -12.34 -2.97 20.90
CA ALA A 59 -13.62 -2.37 20.58
C ALA A 59 -14.38 -2.05 21.88
N THR A 60 -14.19 -0.85 22.41
CA THR A 60 -15.02 -0.32 23.48
C THR A 60 -16.32 0.10 22.81
N ASP A 61 -17.43 -0.58 23.12
CA ASP A 61 -18.78 -0.37 22.54
C ASP A 61 -19.41 0.99 22.88
N ALA A 62 -18.61 2.03 23.11
CA ALA A 62 -19.05 3.38 23.39
C ALA A 62 -19.28 4.13 22.08
N GLU A 63 -20.53 4.18 21.63
CA GLU A 63 -21.00 4.87 20.42
C GLU A 63 -20.91 6.42 20.50
N GLU A 64 -20.02 6.96 21.33
CA GLU A 64 -19.84 8.40 21.53
C GLU A 64 -18.57 8.90 20.84
N PHE A 65 -18.74 9.85 19.91
CA PHE A 65 -17.64 10.45 19.14
C PHE A 65 -16.73 11.25 20.07
N THR A 66 -15.69 10.59 20.59
CA THR A 66 -14.70 11.20 21.46
C THR A 66 -13.46 11.58 20.66
N VAL A 67 -12.98 12.82 20.85
CA VAL A 67 -11.87 13.40 20.07
C VAL A 67 -10.56 12.61 20.25
N LEU A 68 -10.35 12.03 21.43
CA LEU A 68 -9.16 11.26 21.78
C LEU A 68 -8.96 10.00 20.92
N PRO A 69 -9.91 9.04 20.85
CA PRO A 69 -9.75 7.85 20.02
C PRO A 69 -9.64 8.16 18.52
N GLU A 70 -10.36 9.16 18.01
CA GLU A 70 -10.22 9.60 16.61
C GLU A 70 -8.83 10.18 16.32
N LEU A 71 -8.26 10.98 17.23
CA LEU A 71 -6.91 11.53 17.08
C LEU A 71 -5.84 10.43 17.16
N LEU A 72 -6.02 9.45 18.05
CA LEU A 72 -5.12 8.29 18.13
C LEU A 72 -5.25 7.39 16.89
N LYS A 73 -6.46 7.21 16.35
CA LYS A 73 -6.66 6.48 15.08
C LYS A 73 -5.98 7.19 13.93
N SER A 74 -6.06 8.53 13.87
CA SER A 74 -5.30 9.34 12.92
C SER A 74 -3.79 9.27 13.16
N SER A 75 -3.32 9.07 14.39
CA SER A 75 -1.88 8.91 14.68
C SER A 75 -1.30 7.63 14.08
N ALA A 76 -2.14 6.63 13.77
CA ALA A 76 -1.69 5.40 13.11
C ALA A 76 -1.16 5.63 11.69
N ASP A 77 -1.49 6.74 11.04
CA ASP A 77 -0.89 7.11 9.75
C ASP A 77 0.58 7.55 9.89
N VAL A 78 1.03 7.94 11.09
CA VAL A 78 2.45 8.20 11.36
C VAL A 78 3.27 6.91 11.21
N VAL A 79 2.69 5.75 11.52
CA VAL A 79 3.35 4.45 11.36
C VAL A 79 3.63 4.16 9.89
N ASP A 80 2.69 4.48 8.99
CA ASP A 80 2.89 4.31 7.54
C ASP A 80 4.02 5.21 7.02
N VAL A 81 4.09 6.47 7.48
CA VAL A 81 5.16 7.40 7.09
C VAL A 81 6.53 6.90 7.57
N ILE A 82 6.62 6.44 8.82
CA ILE A 82 7.86 5.86 9.37
C ILE A 82 8.25 4.60 8.59
N GLY A 83 7.27 3.72 8.32
CA GLY A 83 7.46 2.52 7.52
C GLY A 83 8.02 2.81 6.14
N MET A 84 7.44 3.79 5.44
CA MET A 84 7.89 4.22 4.12
C MET A 84 9.32 4.78 4.17
N HIS A 85 9.65 5.56 5.20
CA HIS A 85 11.01 6.09 5.40
C HIS A 85 12.04 4.97 5.61
N ILE A 86 11.72 3.98 6.44
CA ILE A 86 12.59 2.82 6.70
C ILE A 86 12.78 2.00 5.43
N VAL A 87 11.70 1.72 4.69
CA VAL A 87 11.76 0.95 3.44
C VAL A 87 12.62 1.66 2.41
N MET A 88 12.45 2.97 2.23
CA MET A 88 13.34 3.74 1.39
C MET A 88 14.78 3.59 1.89
N THR A 89 15.06 3.91 3.14
CA THR A 89 16.44 3.99 3.68
C THR A 89 17.20 2.67 3.71
N HIS A 90 16.55 1.57 4.08
CA HIS A 90 17.22 0.30 4.33
C HIS A 90 16.99 -0.78 3.27
N LEU A 91 15.84 -0.79 2.59
CA LEU A 91 15.50 -1.85 1.61
C LEU A 91 15.84 -1.45 0.18
N LEU A 92 15.75 -0.16 -0.16
CA LEU A 92 16.07 0.35 -1.49
C LEU A 92 17.49 0.93 -1.53
N ASN A 93 18.42 0.16 -2.10
CA ASN A 93 19.76 0.67 -2.43
C ASN A 93 19.79 1.29 -3.84
N GLY A 94 20.82 2.06 -4.21
CA GLY A 94 21.02 2.59 -5.56
C GLY A 94 20.71 4.08 -5.72
N LYS A 95 20.69 4.56 -6.97
CA LYS A 95 20.55 5.98 -7.31
C LYS A 95 19.22 6.53 -6.79
N GLY A 96 19.25 7.70 -6.14
CA GLY A 96 18.10 8.27 -5.44
C GLY A 96 16.83 8.36 -6.31
N GLU A 97 16.97 8.83 -7.55
CA GLU A 97 15.87 8.98 -8.52
C GLU A 97 15.13 7.64 -8.76
N VAL A 98 15.88 6.57 -9.00
CA VAL A 98 15.33 5.22 -9.23
C VAL A 98 14.70 4.69 -7.94
N ARG A 99 15.33 4.92 -6.80
CA ARG A 99 14.83 4.48 -5.49
C ARG A 99 13.48 5.10 -5.12
N PHE A 100 13.31 6.41 -5.31
CA PHE A 100 12.02 7.06 -5.05
C PHE A 100 10.93 6.53 -5.98
N LEU A 101 11.27 6.31 -7.24
CA LEU A 101 10.31 5.86 -8.24
C LEU A 101 9.91 4.40 -8.02
N VAL A 102 10.85 3.48 -7.76
CA VAL A 102 10.55 2.08 -7.40
C VAL A 102 9.76 2.00 -6.08
N GLY A 103 10.21 2.74 -5.07
CA GLY A 103 9.59 2.74 -3.75
C GLY A 103 8.14 3.21 -3.81
N GLY A 104 7.89 4.35 -4.48
CA GLY A 104 6.54 4.89 -4.67
C GLY A 104 5.65 3.97 -5.52
N LEU A 105 6.19 3.42 -6.61
CA LEU A 105 5.41 2.52 -7.49
C LEU A 105 5.01 1.23 -6.77
N GLY A 106 5.96 0.59 -6.06
CA GLY A 106 5.71 -0.66 -5.33
C GLY A 106 4.78 -0.45 -4.14
N TRP A 107 5.02 0.57 -3.33
CA TRP A 107 4.17 0.91 -2.18
C TRP A 107 2.75 1.27 -2.63
N GLY A 108 2.62 2.11 -3.66
CA GLY A 108 1.33 2.52 -4.21
C GLY A 108 0.56 1.35 -4.82
N ALA A 109 1.24 0.47 -5.58
CA ALA A 109 0.63 -0.73 -6.13
C ALA A 109 0.16 -1.67 -5.03
N ALA A 110 0.97 -1.90 -3.99
CA ALA A 110 0.61 -2.74 -2.86
C ALA A 110 -0.61 -2.20 -2.09
N HIS A 111 -0.68 -0.88 -1.87
CA HIS A 111 -1.84 -0.23 -1.26
C HIS A 111 -3.10 -0.35 -2.13
N SER A 112 -2.98 -0.13 -3.44
CA SER A 112 -4.11 -0.32 -4.36
C SER A 112 -4.64 -1.76 -4.33
N VAL A 113 -3.74 -2.75 -4.34
CA VAL A 113 -4.12 -4.17 -4.19
C VAL A 113 -4.82 -4.41 -2.85
N ALA A 114 -4.22 -3.99 -1.74
CA ALA A 114 -4.76 -4.27 -0.41
C ALA A 114 -6.14 -3.63 -0.18
N SER A 115 -6.37 -2.43 -0.72
CA SER A 115 -7.63 -1.69 -0.57
C SER A 115 -8.71 -2.17 -1.55
N SER A 116 -8.35 -2.39 -2.81
CA SER A 116 -9.33 -2.52 -3.89
C SER A 116 -9.57 -3.95 -4.33
N PHE A 117 -8.65 -4.89 -4.07
CA PHE A 117 -8.80 -6.28 -4.53
C PHE A 117 -10.04 -6.98 -3.97
N ILE A 118 -10.34 -6.76 -2.68
CA ILE A 118 -11.53 -7.33 -2.02
C ILE A 118 -12.81 -6.72 -2.59
N LEU A 119 -12.82 -5.40 -2.83
CA LEU A 119 -13.95 -4.69 -3.44
C LEU A 119 -14.25 -5.20 -4.85
N PHE A 120 -13.21 -5.42 -5.67
CA PHE A 120 -13.38 -5.97 -7.00
C PHE A 120 -13.87 -7.42 -6.98
N TRP A 121 -13.40 -8.22 -6.03
CA TRP A 121 -13.86 -9.60 -5.85
C TRP A 121 -15.34 -9.67 -5.45
N VAL A 122 -15.77 -8.83 -4.50
CA VAL A 122 -17.17 -8.79 -4.06
C VAL A 122 -18.08 -8.22 -5.15
N GLY A 123 -17.64 -7.18 -5.88
CA GLY A 123 -18.39 -6.64 -7.02
C GLY A 123 -18.47 -7.58 -8.24
N ALA A 124 -17.74 -8.70 -8.22
CA ALA A 124 -17.77 -9.74 -9.24
C ALA A 124 -18.66 -10.95 -8.84
N ARG A 125 -19.10 -11.02 -7.59
CA ARG A 125 -20.05 -12.04 -7.10
C ARG A 125 -21.48 -11.59 -7.32
#